data_AF-A0AAF0QY78-F1
#
_entry.id   AF-A0AAF0QY78-F1
#
_cell.length_a   1.000
_cell.length_b   1.000
_cell.length_c   1.000
_cell.angle_alpha   90.00
_cell.angle_beta   90.00
_cell.angle_gamma   90.00
#
_symmetry.space_group_name_H-M   'P 1'
#
loop_
_entity.id
_entity.type
_entity.pdbx_description
1 polymer ?
#
loop_
_entity_poly.entity_id
_entity_poly.type
_entity_poly.pdbx_seq_one_letter_code
_entity_poly.pdbx_strand_id
1 'polypeptide(L)'
;EGKLNPQYIGPYRISKRIGNVAYELELPLELAAFHLVFHISMLKKCMGDHSLIIPTYNIGIEDNLSYVEIPVEILDRQVRKLRIKEVTSVKVLWRNQFVEKATCEAGEDMKKRYPHLFKSGEIPNLGTNSFLANF
;
A
#
# COMPACT_ATOMS: atom_id res chain seq x y z
N GLU A 1 -6.22 11.84 13.90
CA GLU A 1 -5.58 10.53 14.23
C GLU A 1 -5.64 9.56 13.06
N GLY A 2 -4.77 9.75 12.06
CA GLY A 2 -4.59 8.78 10.97
C GLY A 2 -3.65 7.67 11.44
N LYS A 3 -4.12 6.42 11.48
CA LYS A 3 -3.33 5.26 11.87
C LYS A 3 -2.26 5.00 10.79
N LEU A 4 -1.05 5.56 10.98
CA LEU A 4 0.09 5.27 10.11
C LEU A 4 0.40 3.78 10.23
N ASN A 5 0.24 3.03 9.14
CA ASN A 5 0.61 1.63 9.07
C ASN A 5 2.00 1.56 8.43
N PRO A 6 3.08 1.41 9.22
CA PRO A 6 4.44 1.43 8.68
C PRO A 6 4.64 0.25 7.72
N GLN A 7 5.04 0.56 6.48
CA GLN A 7 5.41 -0.41 5.46
C GLN A 7 6.94 -0.51 5.40
N TYR A 8 7.46 -1.73 5.29
CA TYR A 8 8.90 -1.97 5.19
C TYR A 8 9.25 -2.38 3.77
N ILE A 9 10.36 -1.87 3.26
CA ILE A 9 10.83 -2.13 1.90
C ILE A 9 12.02 -3.05 1.97
N GLY A 10 11.93 -4.21 1.30
CA GLY A 10 13.02 -5.15 1.07
C GLY A 10 13.71 -5.70 2.34
N PRO A 11 14.26 -6.92 2.28
CA PRO A 11 15.38 -7.25 3.13
C PRO A 11 16.65 -6.64 2.50
N TYR A 12 17.29 -5.72 3.22
CA TYR A 12 18.63 -5.25 2.85
C TYR A 12 19.67 -5.85 3.78
N ARG A 13 20.83 -6.19 3.21
CA ARG A 13 21.95 -6.66 4.01
C ARG A 13 22.59 -5.49 4.74
N ILE A 14 22.90 -5.67 6.01
CA ILE A 14 23.71 -4.72 6.77
C ILE A 14 25.17 -4.94 6.35
N SER A 15 25.78 -3.93 5.72
CA SER A 15 27.21 -3.96 5.39
C SER A 15 28.06 -3.66 6.62
N LYS A 16 27.64 -2.68 7.43
CA LYS A 16 28.41 -2.19 8.57
C LYS A 16 27.52 -1.67 9.70
N ARG A 17 27.97 -1.85 10.95
CA ARG A 17 27.40 -1.15 12.11
C ARG A 17 28.15 0.15 12.35
N ILE A 18 27.43 1.26 12.45
CA ILE A 18 27.96 2.60 12.70
C ILE A 18 27.58 3.03 14.11
N GLY A 19 28.52 2.89 15.05
CA GLY A 19 28.28 3.16 16.46
C GLY A 19 27.17 2.27 17.03
N ASN A 20 26.45 2.78 18.04
CA ASN A 20 25.45 1.99 18.73
C ASN A 20 24.07 2.01 18.08
N VAL A 21 23.77 3.05 17.30
CA VAL A 21 22.40 3.41 16.90
C VAL A 21 22.16 3.45 15.39
N ALA A 22 23.18 3.23 14.57
CA ALA A 22 23.05 3.29 13.12
C ALA A 22 23.70 2.10 12.41
N TYR A 23 23.18 1.78 11.24
CA TYR A 23 23.67 0.71 10.38
C TYR A 23 23.73 1.18 8.93
N GLU A 24 24.77 0.78 8.23
CA GLU A 24 24.92 0.94 6.80
C GLU A 24 24.30 -0.27 6.09
N LEU A 25 23.46 -0.02 5.09
CA LEU A 25 22.77 -1.03 4.30
C LEU A 25 23.33 -1.09 2.88
N GLU A 26 23.38 -2.29 2.32
CA GLU A 26 23.60 -2.51 0.90
C GLU A 26 22.28 -2.28 0.16
N LEU A 27 22.10 -1.04 -0.33
CA LEU A 27 20.95 -0.67 -1.14
C LEU A 27 21.22 -0.95 -2.62
N PRO A 28 20.20 -1.36 -3.39
CA PRO A 28 20.31 -1.54 -4.82
C PRO A 28 20.35 -0.16 -5.52
N LEU A 29 20.85 -0.11 -6.76
CA LEU A 29 21.15 1.15 -7.46
C LEU A 29 19.90 2.03 -7.66
N GLU A 30 18.72 1.42 -7.74
CA GLU A 30 17.42 2.10 -7.82
C GLU A 30 17.16 2.99 -6.59
N LEU A 31 17.82 2.72 -5.47
CA LEU A 31 17.75 3.49 -4.23
C LEU A 31 19.01 4.31 -3.96
N ALA A 32 19.87 4.55 -4.95
CA ALA A 32 21.11 5.30 -4.77
C ALA A 32 20.91 6.75 -4.28
N ALA A 33 19.70 7.31 -4.44
CA ALA A 33 19.34 8.60 -3.88
C ALA A 33 19.18 8.58 -2.35
N PHE A 34 18.97 7.42 -1.73
CA PHE A 34 18.88 7.29 -0.29
C PHE A 34 20.27 7.24 0.36
N HIS A 35 20.36 7.79 1.56
CA HIS A 35 21.53 7.57 2.41
C HIS A 35 21.66 6.08 2.74
N LEU A 36 22.89 5.55 2.68
CA LEU A 36 23.16 4.15 3.02
C LEU A 36 23.07 3.88 4.52
N VAL A 37 23.18 4.92 5.36
CA VAL A 37 23.20 4.82 6.83
C VAL A 37 21.84 5.18 7.42
N PHE A 38 21.26 4.24 8.17
CA PHE A 38 19.95 4.36 8.79
C PHE A 38 20.01 4.18 10.30
N HIS A 39 19.17 4.92 11.02
CA HIS A 39 18.99 4.75 12.45
C HIS A 39 18.24 3.44 12.76
N ILE A 40 18.60 2.77 13.85
CA ILE A 40 18.03 1.47 14.26
C ILE A 40 16.50 1.49 14.38
N SER A 41 15.89 2.63 14.73
CA SER A 41 14.43 2.78 14.82
C SER A 41 13.70 2.69 13.47
N MET A 42 14.42 2.87 12.35
CA MET A 42 13.88 2.75 11.00
C MET A 42 14.02 1.33 10.45
N LEU A 43 14.73 0.44 11.16
CA LEU A 43 15.04 -0.90 10.70
C LEU A 43 14.16 -1.92 11.43
N LYS A 44 13.68 -2.94 10.72
CA LYS A 44 13.02 -4.10 11.29
C LYS A 44 13.77 -5.36 10.88
N LYS A 45 14.09 -6.20 11.87
CA LYS A 45 14.73 -7.49 11.61
C LYS A 45 13.79 -8.37 10.80
N CYS A 46 14.19 -8.74 9.59
CA CYS A 46 13.43 -9.66 8.73
C CYS A 46 13.64 -11.10 9.22
N MET A 47 12.64 -11.67 9.92
CA MET A 47 12.63 -13.05 10.43
C MET A 47 11.48 -13.81 9.76
N GLY A 48 11.61 -14.15 8.48
CA GLY A 48 10.69 -15.03 7.74
C GLY A 48 9.26 -14.53 7.48
N ASP A 49 8.78 -13.50 8.20
CA ASP A 49 7.50 -12.86 7.93
C ASP A 49 7.64 -11.82 6.81
N HIS A 50 7.32 -12.24 5.60
CA HIS A 50 7.36 -11.41 4.39
C HIS A 50 6.05 -10.62 4.16
N SER A 51 5.04 -10.75 5.02
CA SER A 51 3.72 -10.11 4.84
C SER A 51 3.78 -8.57 4.91
N LEU A 52 4.82 -8.02 5.51
CA LEU A 52 5.05 -6.57 5.65
C LEU A 52 6.10 -6.02 4.69
N ILE A 53 6.73 -6.89 3.89
CA ILE A 53 7.86 -6.54 3.05
C ILE A 53 7.35 -6.28 1.64
N ILE A 54 7.54 -5.05 1.18
CA ILE A 54 7.26 -4.67 -0.19
C ILE A 54 8.53 -4.85 -1.02
N PRO A 55 8.50 -5.58 -2.15
CA PRO A 55 9.64 -5.72 -3.05
C PRO A 55 10.08 -4.36 -3.63
N THR A 56 11.39 -4.11 -3.63
CA THR A 56 11.99 -2.83 -4.02
C THR A 56 11.69 -2.41 -5.46
N TYR A 57 11.59 -3.36 -6.39
CA TYR A 57 11.42 -3.10 -7.84
C TYR A 57 10.08 -2.45 -8.24
N ASN A 58 9.18 -2.29 -7.28
CA ASN A 58 7.77 -2.07 -7.57
C ASN A 58 7.27 -0.75 -6.95
N ILE A 59 8.04 -0.20 -6.02
CA ILE A 59 7.78 1.06 -5.33
C ILE A 59 8.17 2.20 -6.27
N GLY A 60 7.18 2.91 -6.79
CA GLY A 60 7.40 4.12 -7.60
C GLY A 60 7.90 5.26 -6.72
N ILE A 61 9.12 5.12 -6.18
CA ILE A 61 9.79 6.18 -5.45
C ILE A 61 10.18 7.22 -6.49
N GLU A 62 9.59 8.40 -6.41
CA GLU A 62 9.99 9.54 -7.22
C GLU A 62 11.37 10.04 -6.76
N ASP A 63 12.09 10.77 -7.61
CA ASP A 63 13.43 11.32 -7.31
C ASP A 63 13.48 12.20 -6.04
N ASN A 64 12.31 12.65 -5.57
CA ASN A 64 12.12 13.40 -4.33
C ASN A 64 11.98 12.51 -3.07
N LEU A 65 12.22 11.19 -3.18
CA LEU A 65 12.04 10.19 -2.12
C LEU A 65 10.60 10.04 -1.60
N SER A 66 9.61 10.58 -2.32
CA SER A 66 8.19 10.40 -1.99
C SER A 66 7.66 9.10 -2.57
N TYR A 67 6.77 8.44 -1.81
CA TYR A 67 6.07 7.25 -2.24
C TYR A 67 4.70 7.63 -2.80
N VAL A 68 4.47 7.35 -4.08
CA VAL A 68 3.14 7.49 -4.68
C VAL A 68 2.42 6.16 -4.61
N GLU A 69 1.35 6.10 -3.82
CA GLU A 69 0.40 4.98 -3.87
C GLU A 69 -0.39 5.06 -5.19
N ILE A 70 -0.17 4.07 -6.05
CA ILE A 70 -0.84 3.96 -7.36
C ILE A 70 -1.96 2.93 -7.21
N PRO A 71 -3.24 3.28 -7.42
CA PRO A 71 -4.31 2.30 -7.41
C PRO A 71 -4.23 1.45 -8.67
N VAL A 72 -4.28 0.12 -8.50
CA VAL A 72 -4.17 -0.86 -9.59
C VAL A 72 -5.54 -1.30 -10.06
N GLU A 73 -6.43 -1.63 -9.12
CA GLU A 73 -7.71 -2.25 -9.44
C GLU A 73 -8.75 -1.96 -8.36
N ILE A 74 -10.02 -1.91 -8.77
CA ILE A 74 -11.17 -1.92 -7.85
C ILE A 74 -11.61 -3.37 -7.68
N LEU A 75 -11.36 -3.92 -6.49
CA LEU A 75 -11.65 -5.31 -6.17
C LEU A 75 -13.14 -5.56 -5.89
N ASP A 76 -13.82 -4.55 -5.33
CA ASP A 76 -15.24 -4.66 -4.97
C ASP A 76 -15.88 -3.26 -4.93
N ARG A 77 -17.20 -3.23 -5.09
CA ARG A 77 -18.01 -2.01 -5.01
C ARG A 77 -19.24 -2.26 -4.15
N GLN A 78 -19.38 -1.48 -3.08
CA GLN A 78 -20.56 -1.49 -2.23
C GLN A 78 -21.34 -0.18 -2.39
N VAL A 79 -22.64 -0.29 -2.64
CA VAL A 79 -23.57 0.86 -2.60
C VAL A 79 -24.47 0.71 -1.39
N ARG A 80 -24.45 1.70 -0.51
CA ARG A 80 -25.35 1.78 0.65
C ARG A 80 -26.40 2.84 0.38
N LYS A 81 -27.67 2.42 0.30
CA LYS A 81 -28.80 3.34 0.24
C LYS A 81 -29.14 3.81 1.66
N LEU A 82 -28.99 5.10 1.90
CA LEU A 82 -29.53 5.78 3.08
C LEU A 82 -30.90 6.38 2.73
N ARG A 83 -31.67 6.80 3.75
CA ARG A 83 -33.00 7.39 3.56
C ARG A 83 -33.04 8.61 2.61
N ILE A 84 -31.92 9.32 2.46
CA ILE A 84 -31.83 10.61 1.73
C ILE A 84 -30.81 10.54 0.59
N LYS A 85 -29.86 9.60 0.61
CA LYS A 85 -28.78 9.53 -0.38
C LYS A 85 -28.23 8.12 -0.53
N GLU A 86 -27.63 7.84 -1.68
CA GLU A 86 -26.82 6.64 -1.88
C GLU A 86 -25.35 6.99 -1.67
N VAL A 87 -24.60 6.13 -0.97
CA VAL A 87 -23.15 6.27 -0.76
C VAL A 87 -22.47 5.07 -1.38
N THR A 88 -21.53 5.33 -2.30
CA THR A 88 -20.72 4.28 -2.92
C THR A 88 -19.35 4.22 -2.26
N SER A 89 -18.92 3.03 -1.87
CA SER A 89 -17.57 2.73 -1.42
C SER A 89 -16.95 1.67 -2.33
N VAL A 90 -15.66 1.80 -2.61
CA VAL A 90 -14.93 0.87 -3.47
C VAL A 90 -13.74 0.32 -2.71
N LYS A 91 -13.49 -0.98 -2.84
CA LYS A 91 -12.29 -1.63 -2.29
C LYS A 91 -11.17 -1.53 -3.32
N VAL A 92 -10.10 -0.82 -2.97
CA VAL A 92 -9.02 -0.46 -3.90
C VAL A 92 -7.78 -1.29 -3.58
N LEU A 93 -7.30 -2.03 -4.57
CA LEU A 93 -5.97 -2.63 -4.53
C LEU A 93 -4.95 -1.58 -4.93
N TRP A 94 -4.00 -1.31 -4.05
CA TRP A 94 -2.88 -0.43 -4.33
C TRP A 94 -1.68 -1.22 -4.85
N ARG A 95 -0.90 -0.57 -5.70
CA ARG A 95 0.33 -1.14 -6.24
C ARG A 95 1.25 -1.51 -5.08
N ASN A 96 1.81 -2.71 -5.14
CA ASN A 96 2.73 -3.26 -4.14
C ASN A 96 2.13 -3.52 -2.76
N GLN A 97 0.80 -3.49 -2.63
CA GLN A 97 0.11 -3.96 -1.44
C GLN A 97 -0.54 -5.32 -1.71
N PHE A 98 -0.61 -6.14 -0.67
CA PHE A 98 -1.35 -7.39 -0.70
C PHE A 98 -2.86 -7.12 -0.76
N VAL A 99 -3.63 -8.02 -1.36
CA VAL A 99 -5.10 -7.89 -1.50
C VAL A 99 -5.79 -7.79 -0.13
N GLU A 100 -5.24 -8.44 0.89
CA GLU A 100 -5.69 -8.40 2.27
C GLU A 100 -5.51 -7.01 2.90
N LYS A 101 -4.61 -6.18 2.36
CA LYS A 101 -4.34 -4.81 2.80
C LYS A 101 -5.06 -3.75 1.97
N ALA A 102 -5.87 -4.14 0.98
CA ALA A 102 -6.68 -3.22 0.19
C ALA A 102 -7.59 -2.36 1.09
N THR A 103 -7.68 -1.07 0.77
CA THR A 103 -8.46 -0.11 1.56
C THR A 103 -9.83 0.15 0.95
N CYS A 104 -10.79 0.58 1.77
CA CYS A 104 -12.11 1.00 1.31
C CYS A 104 -12.15 2.52 1.17
N GLU A 105 -12.26 3.02 -0.05
CA GLU A 105 -12.28 4.44 -0.37
C GLU A 105 -13.66 4.91 -0.85
N ALA A 106 -13.91 6.22 -0.79
CA ALA A 106 -15.13 6.81 -1.34
C ALA A 106 -15.15 6.67 -2.87
N GLY A 107 -16.21 6.07 -3.41
CA GLY A 107 -16.31 5.78 -4.85
C GLY A 107 -16.32 7.03 -5.72
N GLU A 108 -16.90 8.13 -5.24
CA GLU A 108 -16.93 9.42 -5.95
C GLU A 108 -15.53 10.02 -6.09
N ASP A 109 -14.75 10.01 -5.00
CA ASP A 109 -13.37 10.52 -4.99
C ASP A 109 -12.47 9.69 -5.91
N MET A 110 -12.57 8.36 -5.82
CA MET A 110 -11.83 7.45 -6.68
C MET A 110 -12.20 7.65 -8.15
N LYS A 111 -13.48 7.85 -8.47
CA LYS A 111 -13.92 8.09 -9.85
C LYS A 111 -13.42 9.43 -10.39
N LYS A 112 -13.34 10.46 -9.54
CA LYS A 112 -12.81 11.78 -9.91
C LYS A 112 -11.30 11.73 -10.16
N ARG A 113 -10.54 11.04 -9.29
CA ARG A 113 -9.07 11.02 -9.33
C ARG A 113 -8.52 9.96 -10.30
N TYR A 114 -9.21 8.82 -10.42
CA TYR A 114 -8.79 7.67 -11.24
C TYR A 114 -9.94 7.17 -12.12
N PRO A 115 -10.48 8.00 -13.02
CA PRO A 115 -11.64 7.64 -13.83
C PRO A 115 -11.40 6.42 -14.74
N HIS A 116 -10.14 6.11 -15.06
CA HIS A 116 -9.78 4.97 -15.89
C HIS A 116 -10.07 3.62 -15.21
N LEU A 117 -10.01 3.54 -13.88
CA LEU A 117 -10.34 2.32 -13.12
C LEU A 117 -11.82 1.94 -13.19
N PHE A 118 -12.68 2.87 -13.62
CA PHE A 118 -14.12 2.66 -13.76
C PHE A 118 -14.56 2.41 -15.21
N LYS A 119 -13.62 2.27 -16.15
CA LYS A 119 -13.90 2.11 -17.59
C LYS A 119 -13.91 0.67 -18.08
N SER A 120 -13.35 -0.30 -17.35
CA SER A 120 -13.45 -1.71 -17.73
C SER A 120 -14.72 -2.32 -17.15
N GLY A 121 -15.73 -2.47 -18.01
CA GLY A 121 -16.81 -3.47 -17.91
C GLY A 121 -17.66 -3.45 -16.65
N GLU A 122 -18.96 -3.24 -16.82
CA GLU A 122 -20.01 -3.58 -15.86
C GLU A 122 -19.66 -4.85 -15.07
N ILE A 123 -19.23 -4.70 -13.80
CA ILE A 123 -19.23 -5.83 -12.89
C ILE A 123 -20.72 -6.09 -12.61
N PRO A 124 -21.29 -7.23 -13.04
CA PRO A 124 -22.69 -7.52 -12.75
C PRO A 124 -22.83 -7.52 -11.23
N ASN A 125 -23.88 -6.88 -10.73
CA ASN A 125 -24.28 -6.97 -9.33
C ASN A 125 -24.55 -8.45 -9.00
N LEU A 126 -23.52 -9.24 -8.70
CA LEU A 126 -23.70 -10.57 -8.16
C LEU A 126 -24.05 -10.40 -6.70
N GLY A 127 -25.34 -10.15 -6.47
CA GLY A 127 -25.92 -10.16 -5.14
C GLY A 127 -25.72 -11.54 -4.52
N THR A 128 -24.70 -11.69 -3.67
CA THR A 128 -24.69 -12.69 -2.60
C THR A 128 -23.59 -12.37 -1.59
N ASN A 129 -24.01 -11.98 -0.39
CA ASN A 129 -23.41 -12.28 0.92
C ASN A 129 -21.89 -12.55 0.96
N SER A 130 -21.10 -11.60 1.47
CA SER A 130 -20.66 -11.61 2.87
C SER A 130 -19.38 -10.78 3.09
N PHE A 131 -19.55 -9.62 3.72
CA PHE A 131 -18.56 -9.17 4.69
C PHE A 131 -18.71 -10.08 5.91
N LEU A 132 -18.02 -11.22 5.94
CA LEU A 132 -17.84 -11.90 7.21
C LEU A 132 -16.88 -11.06 8.05
N ALA A 133 -17.47 -10.47 9.09
CA ALA A 133 -16.75 -10.03 10.28
C ALA A 133 -15.91 -11.20 10.80
N ASN A 134 -14.65 -10.91 11.13
CA ASN A 134 -13.98 -11.59 12.22
C ASN A 134 -13.49 -10.51 13.18
N PHE A 135 -13.88 -10.71 14.44
CA PHE A 135 -13.55 -9.91 15.61
C PHE A 135 -12.04 -9.82 15.84
#